data_AF-A0A7S1SK52-F1
#
_entry.id   AF-A0A7S1SK52-F1
#
_cell.length_a   1.000
_cell.length_b   1.000
_cell.length_c   1.000
_cell.angle_alpha   90.00
_cell.angle_beta   90.00
_cell.angle_gamma   90.00
#
_symmetry.space_group_name_H-M   'P 1'
#
loop_
_entity.id
_entity.type
_entity.pdbx_description
1 polymer ?
#
loop_
_entity_poly.entity_id
_entity_poly.type
_entity_poly.pdbx_seq_one_letter_code
_entity_poly.pdbx_strand_id
1 'polypeptide(L)'
;PSQELWARFQADCEAVANPDVGTPFRGVADAVDRLLPYHVFATEEGDDADVDETADGRGGGLLCSKRDAWQSMCVRKSTEFHGRLKRLRERVEKLEAAVWQPDRRRPEEGFMLHSACLVEARAAKQARNQE
;
A
#
# COMPACT_ATOMS: atom_id res chain seq x y z
N PRO A 1 27.00 -17.20 20.17
CA PRO A 1 26.67 -17.66 18.81
C PRO A 1 25.22 -18.16 18.65
N SER A 2 24.71 -19.04 19.52
CA SER A 2 23.37 -19.64 19.36
C SER A 2 22.20 -18.68 19.60
N GLN A 3 22.29 -17.80 20.61
CA GLN A 3 21.23 -16.83 20.91
C GLN A 3 21.08 -15.75 19.83
N GLU A 4 22.18 -15.26 19.26
CA GLU A 4 22.14 -14.23 18.22
C GLU A 4 21.52 -14.76 16.92
N LEU A 5 21.82 -16.01 16.56
CA LEU A 5 21.20 -16.68 15.42
C LEU A 5 19.71 -16.90 15.65
N TRP A 6 19.31 -17.27 16.87
CA TRP A 6 17.89 -17.43 17.21
C TRP A 6 17.12 -16.10 17.13
N ALA A 7 17.70 -15.01 17.64
CA ALA A 7 17.11 -13.68 17.56
C ALA A 7 16.95 -13.20 16.10
N ARG A 8 17.95 -13.47 15.25
CA ARG A 8 17.87 -13.18 13.80
C ARG A 8 16.76 -14.00 13.12
N PHE A 9 16.69 -15.29 13.41
CA PHE A 9 15.64 -16.17 12.88
C PHE A 9 14.23 -15.69 13.28
N GLN A 10 14.04 -15.26 14.52
CA GLN A 10 12.77 -14.69 14.98
C GLN A 10 12.43 -13.38 14.23
N ALA A 11 13.41 -12.50 14.04
CA ALA A 11 13.22 -11.27 13.27
C ALA A 11 12.85 -11.54 11.80
N ASP A 12 13.47 -12.55 11.18
CA ASP A 12 13.14 -12.97 9.82
C ASP A 12 11.70 -13.49 9.74
N CYS A 13 11.26 -14.30 10.71
CA CYS A 13 9.90 -14.80 10.79
C CYS A 13 8.86 -13.68 10.95
N GLU A 14 9.15 -12.66 11.76
CA GLU A 14 8.29 -11.48 11.93
C GLU A 14 8.19 -10.63 10.66
N ALA A 15 9.32 -10.45 9.95
CA ALA A 15 9.36 -9.75 8.68
C ALA A 15 8.55 -10.48 7.60
N VAL A 16 8.67 -11.81 7.52
CA VAL A 16 7.90 -12.64 6.58
C VAL A 16 6.40 -12.55 6.84
N ALA A 17 5.97 -12.55 8.11
CA ALA A 17 4.57 -12.44 8.48
C ALA A 17 3.96 -11.06 8.15
N ASN A 18 4.79 -10.00 8.12
CA ASN A 18 4.34 -8.61 7.95
C ASN A 18 5.16 -7.86 6.88
N PRO A 19 5.04 -8.24 5.59
CA PRO A 19 5.73 -7.54 4.50
C PRO A 19 5.24 -6.11 4.39
N ASP A 20 6.16 -5.15 4.50
CA ASP A 20 5.89 -3.80 4.01
C ASP A 20 5.94 -3.82 2.48
N VAL A 21 4.77 -3.71 1.84
CA VAL A 21 4.62 -3.60 0.39
C VAL A 21 4.26 -2.19 -0.07
N GLY A 22 4.05 -1.28 0.89
CA GLY A 22 3.54 0.07 0.63
C GLY A 22 4.65 1.10 0.44
N THR A 23 5.81 0.87 1.04
CA THR A 23 6.94 1.79 0.94
C THR A 23 7.95 1.34 -0.13
N PRO A 24 8.38 2.23 -1.04
CA PRO A 24 9.47 1.93 -1.98
C PRO A 24 10.80 1.76 -1.25
N PHE A 25 11.73 1.03 -1.87
CA PHE A 25 13.07 0.85 -1.30
C PHE A 25 13.83 2.17 -1.24
N ARG A 26 14.50 2.42 -0.12
CA ARG A 26 15.36 3.59 0.08
C ARG A 26 16.73 3.45 -0.58
N GLY A 27 17.15 2.22 -0.89
CA GLY A 27 18.42 1.90 -1.54
C GLY A 27 18.69 0.39 -1.57
N VAL A 28 19.88 0.00 -2.01
CA VAL A 28 20.26 -1.43 -2.16
C VAL A 28 20.29 -2.15 -0.81
N ALA A 29 20.84 -1.53 0.24
CA ALA A 29 20.89 -2.14 1.57
C ALA A 29 19.48 -2.41 2.13
N ASP A 30 18.57 -1.44 1.99
CA ASP A 30 17.16 -1.58 2.41
C ASP A 30 16.43 -2.68 1.62
N ALA A 31 16.71 -2.78 0.32
CA ALA A 31 16.16 -3.87 -0.50
C ALA A 31 16.70 -5.23 -0.05
N VAL A 32 18.00 -5.35 0.23
CA VAL A 32 18.60 -6.59 0.72
C VAL A 32 18.00 -6.98 2.07
N ASP A 33 17.93 -6.07 3.04
CA ASP A 33 17.38 -6.37 4.38
C ASP A 33 15.90 -6.78 4.33
N ARG A 34 15.11 -6.15 3.45
CA ARG A 34 13.67 -6.47 3.30
C ARG A 34 13.44 -7.73 2.48
N LEU A 35 14.35 -8.12 1.60
CA LEU A 35 14.21 -9.31 0.75
C LEU A 35 14.89 -10.54 1.34
N LEU A 36 15.94 -10.39 2.16
CA LEU A 36 16.69 -11.48 2.79
C LEU A 36 15.78 -12.52 3.46
N PRO A 37 14.77 -12.11 4.28
CA PRO A 37 13.91 -13.06 4.98
C PRO A 37 13.10 -13.98 4.04
N TYR A 38 12.90 -13.57 2.79
CA TYR A 38 12.12 -14.33 1.81
C TYR A 38 12.96 -15.31 0.98
N HIS A 39 14.30 -15.25 1.06
CA HIS A 39 15.17 -16.12 0.26
C HIS A 39 15.03 -17.61 0.62
N VAL A 40 14.64 -17.92 1.87
CA VAL A 40 14.34 -19.30 2.31
C VAL A 40 13.14 -19.89 1.55
N PHE A 41 12.24 -19.04 1.04
CA PHE A 41 11.07 -19.47 0.25
C PHE A 41 11.31 -19.41 -1.27
N ALA A 42 12.49 -18.97 -1.71
CA ALA A 42 12.83 -18.75 -3.12
C ALA A 42 13.53 -19.96 -3.77
N THR A 43 13.34 -21.18 -3.25
CA THR A 43 13.85 -22.40 -3.89
C THR A 43 13.22 -22.56 -5.29
N GLU A 44 14.07 -22.60 -6.32
CA GLU A 44 13.70 -22.70 -7.75
C GLU A 44 13.23 -24.10 -8.20
N GLU A 45 12.94 -25.01 -7.28
CA GLU A 45 12.37 -26.31 -7.63
C GLU A 45 10.87 -26.25 -7.43
N GLY A 46 10.18 -25.68 -8.44
CA GLY A 46 8.73 -25.70 -8.54
C GLY A 46 8.13 -27.12 -8.60
N ASP A 47 8.97 -28.15 -8.82
CA ASP A 47 8.58 -29.56 -8.85
C ASP A 47 8.75 -30.29 -7.50
N ASP A 48 9.56 -29.79 -6.56
CA ASP A 48 9.82 -30.51 -5.29
C ASP A 48 8.93 -30.05 -4.12
N ALA A 49 8.25 -28.91 -4.25
CA ALA A 49 7.32 -28.42 -3.22
C ALA A 49 6.02 -29.24 -3.11
N ASP A 50 5.70 -30.03 -4.13
CA ASP A 50 4.54 -30.93 -4.15
C ASP A 50 4.90 -32.37 -3.71
N VAL A 51 6.19 -32.68 -3.49
CA VAL A 51 6.66 -34.04 -3.15
C VAL A 51 6.59 -34.35 -1.65
N ASP A 52 6.41 -33.34 -0.79
CA ASP A 52 6.33 -33.53 0.67
C ASP A 52 4.90 -33.51 1.23
N GLU A 53 3.88 -33.70 0.39
CA GLU A 53 2.71 -34.45 0.86
C GLU A 53 3.11 -35.92 0.86
N THR A 54 3.72 -36.38 1.97
CA THR A 54 4.07 -37.77 2.26
C THR A 54 3.30 -38.77 1.40
N ALA A 55 3.96 -39.72 0.75
CA ALA A 55 3.35 -40.79 -0.06
C ALA A 55 2.21 -41.56 0.64
N ASP A 56 2.07 -41.38 1.95
CA ASP A 56 1.13 -42.05 2.85
C ASP A 56 -0.08 -41.15 3.25
N GLY A 57 -0.15 -39.90 2.78
CA GLY A 57 -1.25 -38.96 3.06
C GLY A 57 -1.40 -38.59 4.54
N ARG A 58 -0.39 -38.85 5.38
CA ARG A 58 -0.34 -38.49 6.80
C ARG A 58 0.68 -37.38 7.01
N GLY A 59 0.45 -36.24 6.35
CA GLY A 59 1.14 -35.00 6.68
C GLY A 59 0.93 -34.69 8.16
N GLY A 60 2.02 -34.57 8.91
CA GLY A 60 2.00 -34.42 10.36
C GLY A 60 1.18 -33.21 10.80
N GLY A 61 -0.03 -33.43 11.34
CA GLY A 61 -0.76 -32.50 12.20
C GLY A 61 -1.10 -31.11 11.63
N LEU A 62 -0.88 -30.83 10.34
CA LEU A 62 -1.20 -29.54 9.72
C LEU A 62 -2.70 -29.49 9.39
N LEU A 63 -3.38 -28.42 9.85
CA LEU A 63 -4.82 -28.22 9.67
C LEU A 63 -5.23 -27.98 8.21
N CYS A 64 -4.31 -27.58 7.32
CA CYS A 64 -4.54 -27.47 5.88
C CYS A 64 -3.23 -27.65 5.09
N SER A 65 -3.33 -28.05 3.81
CA SER A 65 -2.16 -28.11 2.93
C SER A 65 -1.57 -26.72 2.68
N LYS A 66 -0.27 -26.65 2.35
CA LYS A 66 0.40 -25.40 1.92
C LYS A 66 -0.34 -24.77 0.73
N ARG A 67 -0.84 -25.60 -0.18
CA ARG A 67 -1.65 -25.19 -1.33
C ARG A 67 -2.94 -24.49 -0.89
N ASP A 68 -3.65 -25.04 0.07
CA ASP A 68 -4.90 -24.48 0.59
C ASP A 68 -4.67 -23.14 1.30
N ALA A 69 -3.59 -23.06 2.09
CA ALA A 69 -3.18 -21.82 2.75
C ALA A 69 -2.87 -20.71 1.72
N TRP A 70 -2.15 -21.06 0.65
CA TRP A 70 -1.85 -20.13 -0.44
C TRP A 70 -3.11 -19.67 -1.18
N GLN A 71 -4.01 -20.60 -1.54
CA GLN A 71 -5.28 -20.28 -2.19
C GLN A 71 -6.14 -19.35 -1.31
N SER A 72 -6.27 -19.66 -0.02
CA SER A 72 -6.98 -18.83 0.96
C SER A 72 -6.39 -17.42 1.04
N MET A 73 -5.07 -17.30 1.06
CA MET A 73 -4.38 -16.01 1.05
C MET A 73 -4.69 -15.22 -0.24
N CYS A 74 -4.62 -15.86 -1.41
CA CYS A 74 -4.92 -15.22 -2.70
C CYS A 74 -6.35 -14.68 -2.74
N VAL A 75 -7.34 -15.46 -2.30
CA VAL A 75 -8.74 -15.04 -2.25
C VAL A 75 -8.93 -13.87 -1.29
N ARG A 76 -8.34 -13.95 -0.09
CA ARG A 76 -8.39 -12.87 0.91
C ARG A 76 -7.77 -11.58 0.37
N LYS A 77 -6.61 -11.66 -0.27
CA LYS A 77 -5.94 -10.47 -0.86
C LYS A 77 -6.72 -9.90 -2.04
N SER A 78 -7.27 -10.74 -2.90
CA SER A 78 -8.11 -10.32 -4.02
C SER A 78 -9.34 -9.53 -3.53
N THR A 79 -10.05 -10.04 -2.52
CA THR A 79 -11.22 -9.35 -1.93
C THR A 79 -10.83 -8.05 -1.23
N GLU A 80 -9.69 -8.01 -0.53
CA GLU A 80 -9.15 -6.79 0.08
C GLU A 80 -8.88 -5.70 -0.97
N PHE A 81 -8.17 -6.04 -2.06
CA PHE A 81 -7.86 -5.11 -3.13
C PHE A 81 -9.11 -4.67 -3.89
N HIS A 82 -10.02 -5.58 -4.17
CA HIS A 82 -11.31 -5.26 -4.79
C HIS A 82 -12.08 -4.23 -3.96
N GLY A 83 -12.15 -4.42 -2.63
CA GLY A 83 -12.77 -3.45 -1.72
C GLY A 83 -12.07 -2.09 -1.72
N ARG A 84 -10.74 -2.04 -1.77
CA ARG A 84 -9.97 -0.79 -1.87
C ARG A 84 -10.24 -0.06 -3.19
N LEU A 85 -10.22 -0.77 -4.31
CA LEU A 85 -10.49 -0.22 -5.65
C LEU A 85 -11.91 0.32 -5.75
N LYS A 86 -12.91 -0.40 -5.22
CA LYS A 86 -14.30 0.05 -5.20
C LYS A 86 -14.44 1.37 -4.42
N ARG A 87 -13.83 1.48 -3.23
CA ARG A 87 -13.83 2.73 -2.45
C ARG A 87 -13.17 3.89 -3.18
N LEU A 88 -12.06 3.64 -3.89
CA LEU A 88 -11.39 4.68 -4.68
C LEU A 88 -12.25 5.15 -5.85
N ARG A 89 -12.87 4.21 -6.57
CA ARG A 89 -13.81 4.51 -7.66
C ARG A 89 -14.96 5.39 -7.17
N GLU A 90 -15.64 4.99 -6.10
CA GLU A 90 -16.75 5.76 -5.52
C GLU A 90 -16.32 7.18 -5.07
N ARG A 91 -15.07 7.33 -4.57
CA ARG A 91 -14.52 8.65 -4.22
C ARG A 91 -14.28 9.51 -5.45
N VAL A 92 -13.75 8.94 -6.53
CA VAL A 92 -13.53 9.65 -7.79
C VAL A 92 -14.85 10.08 -8.39
N GLU A 93 -15.84 9.18 -8.48
CA GLU A 93 -17.18 9.50 -8.99
C GLU A 93 -17.85 10.63 -8.20
N LYS A 94 -17.72 10.64 -6.87
CA LYS A 94 -18.22 11.74 -6.02
C LYS A 94 -17.50 13.06 -6.27
N LEU A 95 -16.19 13.02 -6.46
CA LEU A 95 -15.40 14.22 -6.76
C LEU A 95 -15.75 14.77 -8.14
N GLU A 96 -15.83 13.91 -9.16
CA GLU A 96 -16.26 14.28 -10.50
C GLU A 96 -17.67 14.89 -10.46
N ALA A 97 -18.62 14.24 -9.79
CA ALA A 97 -19.97 14.77 -9.63
C ALA A 97 -20.01 16.13 -8.90
N ALA A 98 -19.10 16.36 -7.95
CA ALA A 98 -18.98 17.65 -7.26
C ALA A 98 -18.34 18.74 -8.14
N VAL A 99 -17.39 18.37 -9.00
CA VAL A 99 -16.72 19.28 -9.95
C VAL A 99 -17.66 19.71 -11.07
N TRP A 100 -18.53 18.82 -11.53
CA TRP A 100 -19.48 19.10 -12.60
C TRP A 100 -20.78 19.77 -12.15
N GLN A 101 -20.89 20.24 -10.90
CA GLN A 101 -22.04 21.04 -10.44
C GLN A 101 -21.92 22.47 -10.97
N PRO A 102 -22.73 22.87 -11.97
CA PRO A 102 -22.60 24.18 -12.64
C PRO A 102 -22.89 25.37 -11.71
N ASP A 103 -23.62 25.14 -10.60
CA ASP A 103 -24.08 26.19 -9.70
C ASP A 103 -23.18 26.40 -8.48
N ARG A 104 -22.09 25.63 -8.36
CA ARG A 104 -21.16 25.72 -7.23
C ARG A 104 -19.82 26.30 -7.69
N ARG A 105 -19.47 27.48 -7.18
CA ARG A 105 -18.12 28.05 -7.37
C ARG A 105 -17.08 27.07 -6.84
N ARG A 106 -16.04 26.82 -7.63
CA ARG A 106 -14.94 25.96 -7.18
C ARG A 106 -14.13 26.68 -6.10
N PRO A 107 -13.54 25.95 -5.14
CA PRO A 107 -12.70 26.55 -4.11
C PRO A 107 -11.56 27.42 -4.68
N GLU A 108 -10.94 26.98 -5.76
CA GLU A 108 -9.89 27.70 -6.49
C GLU A 108 -10.40 29.00 -7.12
N GLU A 109 -11.60 29.01 -7.68
CA GLU A 109 -12.23 30.21 -8.24
C GLU A 109 -12.49 31.24 -7.13
N GLY A 110 -12.93 30.78 -5.96
CA GLY A 110 -13.09 31.61 -4.77
C GLY A 110 -11.79 32.23 -4.27
N PHE A 111 -10.71 31.43 -4.23
CA PHE A 111 -9.39 31.91 -3.85
C PHE A 111 -8.84 32.95 -4.85
N MET A 112 -8.99 32.72 -6.16
CA MET A 112 -8.55 33.66 -7.18
C MET A 112 -9.28 35.00 -7.08
N LEU A 113 -10.60 34.97 -6.88
CA LEU A 113 -11.39 36.19 -6.69
C LEU A 113 -10.97 36.96 -5.43
N HIS A 114 -10.74 36.26 -4.31
CA HIS A 114 -10.27 36.89 -3.09
C HIS A 114 -8.90 37.56 -3.28
N SER A 115 -7.97 36.88 -3.96
CA SER A 115 -6.67 37.42 -4.31
C SER A 115 -6.78 38.68 -5.16
N ALA A 116 -7.61 38.65 -6.21
CA ALA A 116 -7.87 39.80 -7.07
C ALA A 116 -8.42 41.00 -6.28
N CYS A 117 -9.44 40.79 -5.43
CA CYS A 117 -9.99 41.84 -4.59
C CYS A 117 -8.95 42.45 -3.64
N LEU A 118 -8.04 41.65 -3.09
CA LEU A 118 -6.95 42.16 -2.23
C LEU A 118 -5.95 43.02 -3.00
N VAL A 119 -5.62 42.64 -4.24
CA VAL A 119 -4.73 43.42 -5.12
C VAL A 119 -5.37 44.78 -5.44
N GLU A 120 -6.64 44.79 -5.84
CA GLU A 120 -7.38 46.02 -6.11
C GLU A 120 -7.49 46.93 -4.88
N ALA A 121 -7.80 46.35 -3.71
CA ALA A 121 -7.88 47.10 -2.46
C ALA A 121 -6.52 47.71 -2.06
N ARG A 122 -5.41 47.02 -2.32
CA ARG A 122 -4.05 47.55 -2.10
C ARG A 122 -3.74 48.69 -3.08
N ALA A 123 -4.06 48.52 -4.36
CA ALA A 123 -3.86 49.55 -5.37
C ALA A 123 -4.67 50.83 -5.05
N ALA A 124 -5.94 50.68 -4.66
CA ALA A 124 -6.79 51.80 -4.27
C ALA A 124 -6.28 52.54 -3.02
N LYS A 125 -5.75 51.81 -2.02
CA LYS A 125 -5.10 52.41 -0.85
C LYS A 125 -3.84 53.18 -1.21
N GLN A 126 -3.03 52.65 -2.13
CA GLN A 126 -1.81 53.32 -2.58
C GLN A 126 -2.14 54.61 -3.36
N ALA A 127 -3.15 54.59 -4.22
CA ALA A 127 -3.61 55.77 -4.94
C ALA A 127 -4.10 56.88 -3.98
N ARG A 128 -4.90 56.53 -2.96
CA ARG A 128 -5.37 57.48 -1.93
C ARG A 128 -4.27 58.09 -1.06
N ASN A 129 -3.12 57.42 -0.94
CA ASN A 129 -1.99 57.93 -0.17
C ASN A 129 -1.05 58.81 -1.01
N GLN A 130 -1.28 58.88 -2.34
CA GLN A 130 -0.51 59.70 -3.28
C GLN A 130 -1.21 61.01 -3.65
N GLU A 131 -2.51 61.14 -3.32
CA GLU A 131 -3.28 62.39 -3.31
C GLU A 131 -3.11 63.13 -1.98
#